data_AF-A0A7V4UFY2-F1
#
_entry.id   AF-A0A7V4UFY2-F1
#
_cell.length_a   1.000
_cell.length_b   1.000
_cell.length_c   1.000
_cell.angle_alpha   90.00
_cell.angle_beta   90.00
_cell.angle_gamma   90.00
#
_symmetry.space_group_name_H-M   'P 1'
#
loop_
_entity.id
_entity.type
_entity.pdbx_description
1 polymer ?
#
loop_
_entity_poly.entity_id
_entity_poly.type
_entity_poly.pdbx_seq_one_letter_code
_entity_poly.pdbx_strand_id
1 'polypeptide(L)'
;MSPHDAVHLTQQAMLTALLLSAPVLLAGMAVGLLIGLAQALTQVQDQTVAFVPKVIAMAAVLILCLPWLVQKMLEYSEALIAGIPKGLGG
;
A
#
# COMPACT_ATOMS: atom_id res chain seq x y z
N MET A 1 -15.35 -13.98 21.29
CA MET A 1 -15.19 -12.83 20.35
C MET A 1 -16.41 -11.91 20.43
N SER A 2 -16.26 -10.76 21.07
CA SER A 2 -17.32 -9.75 21.13
C SER A 2 -17.38 -8.95 19.81
N PRO A 3 -18.51 -8.30 19.48
CA PRO A 3 -18.62 -7.43 18.32
C PRO A 3 -17.54 -6.32 18.28
N HIS A 4 -17.09 -5.85 19.45
CA HIS A 4 -16.04 -4.84 19.58
C HIS A 4 -14.65 -5.35 19.17
N ASP A 5 -14.36 -6.63 19.42
CA ASP A 5 -13.08 -7.25 19.04
C ASP A 5 -12.96 -7.40 17.52
N ALA A 6 -14.07 -7.77 16.86
CA ALA A 6 -14.14 -7.89 15.41
C ALA A 6 -13.93 -6.54 14.71
N VAL A 7 -14.52 -5.47 15.25
CA VAL A 7 -14.33 -4.10 14.75
C VAL A 7 -12.88 -3.65 14.90
N HIS A 8 -12.26 -3.87 16.06
CA HIS A 8 -10.84 -3.54 16.27
C HIS A 8 -9.90 -4.29 15.32
N LEU A 9 -10.14 -5.59 15.13
CA LEU A 9 -9.35 -6.41 14.22
C LEU A 9 -9.42 -5.88 12.78
N THR A 10 -10.62 -5.51 12.33
CA THR A 10 -10.86 -4.97 11.00
C THR A 10 -10.21 -3.60 10.82
N GLN A 11 -10.31 -2.73 11.84
CA GLN A 11 -9.65 -1.43 11.83
C GLN A 11 -8.12 -1.58 11.71
N GLN A 12 -7.53 -2.50 12.47
CA GLN A 12 -6.10 -2.75 12.43
C GLN A 12 -5.66 -3.35 11.09
N ALA A 13 -6.49 -4.21 10.49
CA ALA A 13 -6.27 -4.73 9.13
C ALA A 13 -6.26 -3.60 8.09
N MET A 14 -7.25 -2.71 8.14
CA MET A 14 -7.34 -1.56 7.22
C MET A 14 -6.16 -0.60 7.37
N LEU A 15 -5.76 -0.27 8.61
CA LEU A 15 -4.60 0.58 8.84
C LEU A 15 -3.31 -0.05 8.32
N THR A 16 -3.14 -1.36 8.52
CA THR A 16 -1.99 -2.10 7.99
C THR A 16 -1.99 -2.07 6.46
N ALA A 17 -3.12 -2.36 5.82
CA ALA A 17 -3.25 -2.30 4.36
C ALA A 17 -2.98 -0.89 3.80
N LEU A 18 -3.45 0.15 4.48
CA LEU A 18 -3.17 1.54 4.12
C LEU A 18 -1.67 1.85 4.20
N LEU A 19 -1.02 1.42 5.28
CA LEU A 19 0.42 1.63 5.48
C LEU A 19 1.26 0.88 4.43
N LEU A 20 0.85 -0.34 4.06
CA LEU A 20 1.49 -1.14 3.01
C LEU A 20 1.35 -0.49 1.62
N SER A 21 0.19 0.09 1.33
CA SER A 21 -0.06 0.72 0.03
C SER A 21 0.52 2.13 -0.10
N ALA A 22 0.71 2.84 1.03
CA ALA A 22 1.24 4.20 1.09
C ALA A 22 2.50 4.47 0.24
N PRO A 23 3.61 3.69 0.32
CA PRO A 23 4.82 3.98 -0.46
C PRO A 23 4.58 3.91 -1.98
N VAL A 24 3.81 2.91 -2.43
CA VAL A 24 3.49 2.74 -3.86
C VAL A 24 2.54 3.84 -4.35
N LEU A 25 1.55 4.23 -3.53
CA LEU A 25 0.67 5.35 -3.85
C LEU A 25 1.44 6.67 -3.94
N LEU A 26 2.29 6.99 -2.96
CA LEU A 26 3.07 8.22 -2.96
C LEU A 26 3.99 8.30 -4.19
N ALA A 27 4.64 7.20 -4.56
CA ALA A 27 5.45 7.12 -5.76
C ALA A 27 4.62 7.35 -7.03
N GLY A 28 3.48 6.66 -7.15
CA GLY A 28 2.58 6.80 -8.29
C GLY A 28 1.98 8.20 -8.41
N MET A 29 1.70 8.86 -7.29
CA MET A 29 1.22 10.24 -7.24
C MET A 29 2.31 11.23 -7.67
N ALA A 30 3.52 11.12 -7.12
CA ALA A 30 4.63 12.00 -7.45
C ALA A 30 4.98 11.91 -8.94
N VAL A 31 5.13 10.69 -9.47
CA VAL A 31 5.46 10.47 -10.88
C VAL A 31 4.29 10.87 -11.79
N GLY A 32 3.06 10.53 -11.41
CA GLY A 32 1.87 10.93 -12.15
C GLY A 32 1.72 12.45 -12.26
N LEU A 33 2.03 13.17 -11.18
CA LEU A 33 2.00 14.63 -11.17
C LEU A 33 3.10 15.22 -12.07
N LEU A 34 4.34 14.73 -11.96
CA LEU A 34 5.46 15.20 -12.77
C LEU A 34 5.23 14.98 -14.26
N ILE A 35 4.77 13.78 -14.63
CA ILE A 35 4.50 13.41 -16.02
C ILE A 35 3.26 14.17 -16.54
N GLY A 36 2.21 14.30 -15.74
CA GLY A 36 1.02 15.08 -16.11
C GLY A 36 1.33 16.55 -16.36
N LEU A 37 2.23 17.14 -15.56
CA LEU A 37 2.72 18.49 -15.80
C LEU A 37 3.51 18.58 -17.12
N ALA A 38 4.42 17.62 -17.37
CA ALA A 38 5.18 17.58 -18.62
C ALA A 38 4.28 17.44 -19.86
N GLN A 39 3.23 16.62 -19.77
CA GLN A 39 2.23 16.45 -20.82
C GLN A 39 1.43 17.74 -21.06
N ALA A 40 1.04 18.43 -20.00
CA ALA A 40 0.33 19.71 -20.10
C ALA A 40 1.21 20.79 -20.77
N LEU A 41 2.50 20.85 -20.44
CA LEU A 41 3.45 21.82 -21.01
C LEU A 41 3.77 21.55 -22.49
N THR A 42 3.81 20.28 -22.91
CA THR A 42 4.17 19.88 -24.30
C THR A 42 2.97 19.68 -25.22
N GLN A 43 1.74 19.81 -24.70
CA GLN A 43 0.47 19.53 -25.40
C GLN A 43 0.35 18.10 -25.95
N VAL A 44 1.18 17.16 -25.47
CA VAL A 44 1.09 15.74 -25.83
C VAL A 44 0.04 15.07 -24.94
N GLN A 45 -1.15 14.83 -25.48
CA GLN A 45 -2.26 14.15 -24.79
C GLN A 45 -2.28 12.62 -25.02
N ASP A 46 -1.16 12.02 -25.41
CA ASP A 46 -1.09 10.57 -25.56
C ASP A 46 -1.05 9.89 -24.19
N GLN A 47 -2.14 9.21 -23.84
CA GLN A 47 -2.32 8.50 -22.59
C GLN A 47 -1.23 7.43 -22.35
N THR A 48 -0.66 6.87 -23.42
CA THR A 48 0.36 5.81 -23.34
C THR A 48 1.69 6.33 -22.81
N VAL A 49 2.05 7.57 -23.15
CA VAL A 49 3.29 8.22 -22.73
C VAL A 49 3.31 8.46 -21.22
N ALA A 50 2.16 8.72 -20.60
CA ALA A 50 2.06 8.84 -19.15
C ALA A 50 2.07 7.51 -18.41
N PHE A 51 1.56 6.46 -19.05
CA PHE A 51 1.35 5.18 -18.40
C PHE A 51 2.67 4.46 -18.13
N VAL A 52 3.58 4.40 -19.11
CA VAL A 52 4.82 3.62 -19.01
C VAL A 52 5.76 4.12 -17.90
N PRO A 53 6.11 5.42 -17.82
CA PRO A 53 7.01 5.92 -16.78
C PRO A 53 6.43 5.74 -15.37
N LYS A 54 5.10 5.92 -15.23
CA LYS A 54 4.38 5.74 -13.97
C LYS A 54 4.47 4.30 -13.46
N VAL A 55 4.22 3.31 -14.33
CA VAL A 55 4.30 1.89 -13.97
C VAL A 55 5.72 1.51 -13.57
N ILE A 56 6.74 1.96 -14.32
CA ILE A 56 8.15 1.67 -14.00
C ILE A 56 8.51 2.24 -12.62
N ALA A 57 8.10 3.47 -12.33
CA ALA A 57 8.39 4.09 -11.03
C ALA A 57 7.68 3.37 -9.88
N MET A 58 6.40 2.99 -10.05
CA MET A 58 5.66 2.22 -9.05
C MET A 58 6.29 0.83 -8.82
N ALA A 59 6.73 0.16 -9.89
CA ALA A 59 7.42 -1.12 -9.80
C ALA A 59 8.77 -0.98 -9.08
N ALA A 60 9.55 0.05 -9.41
CA ALA A 60 10.83 0.32 -8.74
C ALA A 60 10.63 0.53 -7.23
N VAL A 61 9.67 1.37 -6.83
CA VAL A 61 9.37 1.60 -5.41
C VAL A 61 8.84 0.34 -4.73
N LEU A 62 8.01 -0.46 -5.42
CA LEU A 62 7.55 -1.74 -4.89
C LEU A 62 8.73 -2.68 -4.59
N ILE A 63 9.69 -2.80 -5.50
CA ILE A 63 10.88 -3.66 -5.33
C ILE A 63 11.76 -3.16 -4.18
N LEU A 64 11.96 -1.84 -4.08
CA LEU A 64 12.76 -1.23 -3.00
C LEU A 64 12.09 -1.40 -1.64
N CYS A 65 10.78 -1.23 -1.57
CA CYS A 65 10.00 -1.40 -0.33
C CYS A 65 9.64 -2.88 -0.05
N LEU A 66 9.94 -3.81 -0.95
CA LEU A 66 9.54 -5.21 -0.83
C LEU A 66 9.98 -5.87 0.49
N PRO A 67 11.23 -5.72 0.96
CA PRO A 67 11.64 -6.32 2.23
C PRO A 67 10.84 -5.77 3.42
N TRP A 68 10.59 -4.46 3.40
CA TRP A 68 9.84 -3.78 4.46
C TRP A 68 8.35 -4.16 4.43
N LEU A 69 7.75 -4.29 3.25
CA LEU A 69 6.37 -4.76 3.09
C LEU A 69 6.19 -6.17 3.66
N VAL A 70 7.11 -7.07 3.33
CA VAL A 70 7.11 -8.45 3.85
C VAL A 70 7.27 -8.46 5.36
N GLN A 71 8.18 -7.67 5.93
CA GLN A 71 8.34 -7.54 7.38
C GLN A 71 7.05 -7.10 8.06
N LYS A 72 6.37 -6.08 7.53
CA LYS A 72 5.10 -5.60 8.09
C LYS A 72 3.96 -6.63 7.99
N MET A 73 3.92 -7.40 6.91
CA MET A 73 2.95 -8.50 6.79
C MET A 73 3.22 -9.59 7.82
N LEU A 74 4.49 -9.98 8.02
CA LEU A 74 4.87 -10.96 9.02
C LEU A 74 4.53 -10.48 10.44
N GLU A 75 4.89 -9.25 10.80
CA GLU A 75 4.52 -8.65 12.10
C GLU A 75 3.00 -8.68 12.34
N TYR A 76 2.22 -8.33 11.32
CA TYR A 76 0.76 -8.37 11.42
C TYR A 76 0.24 -9.80 11.58
N SER A 77 0.74 -10.75 10.79
CA SER A 77 0.35 -12.16 10.86
C SER A 77 0.71 -12.79 12.20
N GLU A 78 1.90 -12.53 12.72
CA GLU A 78 2.33 -13.00 14.05
C GLU A 78 1.45 -12.44 15.15
N ALA A 79 1.16 -11.13 15.12
CA ALA A 79 0.26 -10.49 16.08
C ALA A 79 -1.16 -11.08 16.02
N LEU A 80 -1.65 -11.36 14.80
CA LEU A 80 -2.96 -11.97 14.58
C LEU A 80 -3.03 -13.37 15.19
N ILE A 81 -2.06 -14.23 14.86
CA ILE A 81 -1.99 -15.62 15.32
C ILE A 81 -1.81 -15.68 16.84
N ALA A 82 -0.94 -14.84 17.42
CA ALA A 82 -0.76 -14.72 18.86
C ALA A 82 -2.03 -14.21 19.59
N GLY A 83 -2.91 -13.50 18.87
CA GLY A 83 -4.21 -13.06 19.36
C GLY A 83 -5.30 -14.13 19.36
N ILE A 84 -5.18 -15.19 18.54
CA ILE A 84 -6.19 -16.25 18.39
C ILE A 84 -6.51 -16.97 19.73
N PRO A 85 -5.53 -17.39 20.55
CA PRO A 85 -5.79 -18.08 21.82
C PRO A 85 -6.63 -17.22 22.79
N LYS A 86 -6.46 -15.90 22.76
CA LYS A 86 -7.24 -14.95 23.60
C LYS A 86 -8.70 -14.86 23.17
N GLY A 87 -9.00 -15.12 21.89
CA GLY A 87 -10.37 -15.13 21.37
C GLY A 87 -11.13 -16.45 21.59
N LEU A 88 -10.41 -17.54 21.90
CA LEU A 88 -10.96 -18.88 22.17
C LEU A 88 -10.99 -19.26 23.65
N GLY A 89 -10.20 -18.58 24.50
CA GLY A 89 -10.05 -18.87 25.94
C GLY A 89 -11.02 -18.15 26.88
N GLY A 90 -12.15 -17.63 26.39
CA GLY A 90 -13.16 -16.92 27.16
C GLY A 90 -14.48 -16.77 26.42
#